data_AF-A0AAJ0X8G5-F1
#
_entry.id   AF-A0AAJ0X8G5-F1
#
_cell.length_a   1.000
_cell.length_b   1.000
_cell.length_c   1.000
_cell.angle_alpha   90.00
_cell.angle_beta   90.00
_cell.angle_gamma   90.00
#
_symmetry.space_group_name_H-M   'P 1'
#
loop_
_entity.id
_entity.type
_entity.pdbx_description
1 polymer ?
#
loop_
_entity_poly.entity_id
_entity_poly.type
_entity_poly.pdbx_seq_one_letter_code
_entity_poly.pdbx_strand_id
1 'polypeptide(L)'
;MLIAIAAIAGLAAAFGLLLGYSAIRFRVEGDPIADQVDALLPQSQCGQCGYPGCRPYAEAVASGEAEINLCAPGGEGTMLAIADLLGREPVEVGEIEETPKSVAVIDEQTCIGCTKCLQSCPVDAIVGAAKQLHGIIASECTGCGLCLSPCPVDCIHLQPVPETIANWKWPYPTPLRRPVALPPESELLPEQREAA
;
A
#
# COMPACT_ATOMS: atom_id res chain seq x y z
N MET A 1 -28.24 35.21 32.77
CA MET A 1 -28.18 33.89 32.09
C MET A 1 -28.35 34.01 30.57
N LEU A 2 -29.39 34.67 30.05
CA LEU A 2 -29.62 34.81 28.60
C LEU A 2 -28.46 35.50 27.84
N ILE A 3 -27.83 36.52 28.42
CA ILE A 3 -26.69 37.23 27.81
C ILE A 3 -25.48 36.30 27.61
N ALA A 4 -25.20 35.44 28.59
CA ALA A 4 -24.11 34.47 28.49
C ALA A 4 -24.37 33.43 27.39
N ILE A 5 -25.62 32.95 27.29
CA ILE A 5 -26.04 32.01 26.24
C ILE A 5 -25.90 32.66 24.85
N ALA A 6 -26.37 33.90 24.70
CA ALA A 6 -26.29 34.63 23.44
C ALA A 6 -24.83 34.91 23.03
N ALA A 7 -23.97 35.28 23.99
CA ALA A 7 -22.55 35.53 23.72
C ALA A 7 -21.83 34.26 23.25
N ILE A 8 -22.06 33.12 23.91
CA ILE A 8 -21.46 31.83 23.53
C ILE A 8 -21.98 31.38 22.16
N ALA A 9 -23.29 31.49 21.91
CA ALA A 9 -23.87 31.13 20.62
C ALA A 9 -23.34 31.99 19.46
N GLY A 10 -23.19 33.31 19.69
CA GLY A 10 -22.63 34.22 18.70
C GLY A 10 -21.18 33.92 18.35
N LEU A 11 -20.34 33.65 19.36
CA LEU A 11 -18.95 33.25 19.15
C LEU A 11 -18.86 31.90 18.42
N ALA A 12 -19.66 30.92 18.81
CA ALA A 12 -19.70 29.61 18.15
C ALA A 12 -20.08 29.74 16.67
N ALA A 13 -21.10 30.55 16.34
CA ALA A 13 -21.50 30.81 14.96
C ALA A 13 -20.40 31.53 14.17
N ALA A 14 -19.77 32.55 14.75
CA ALA A 14 -18.69 33.30 14.10
C ALA A 14 -17.47 32.41 13.79
N PHE A 15 -16.98 31.66 14.79
CA PHE A 15 -15.87 30.74 14.58
C PHE A 15 -16.24 29.57 13.67
N GLY A 16 -17.46 29.04 13.77
CA GLY A 16 -17.95 27.98 12.89
C GLY A 16 -18.00 28.41 11.42
N LEU A 17 -18.51 29.61 11.15
CA LEU A 17 -18.53 30.18 9.80
C LEU A 17 -17.12 30.47 9.28
N LEU A 18 -16.25 31.04 10.11
CA LEU A 18 -14.87 31.34 9.74
C LEU A 18 -14.08 30.06 9.40
N LEU A 19 -14.15 29.04 10.25
CA LEU A 19 -13.46 27.77 10.05
C LEU A 19 -14.06 27.00 8.87
N GLY A 20 -15.39 26.99 8.74
CA GLY A 20 -16.08 26.37 7.62
C GLY A 20 -15.72 27.01 6.27
N TYR A 21 -15.72 28.35 6.21
CA TYR A 21 -15.28 29.09 5.02
C TYR A 21 -13.81 28.79 4.68
N SER A 22 -12.94 28.80 5.68
CA SER A 22 -11.51 28.52 5.48
C SER A 22 -11.28 27.09 4.96
N ALA A 23 -11.98 26.10 5.51
CA ALA A 23 -11.84 24.70 5.08
C ALA A 23 -12.26 24.45 3.62
N ILE A 24 -13.27 25.19 3.13
CA ILE A 24 -13.71 25.08 1.73
C ILE A 24 -12.79 25.89 0.82
N ARG A 25 -12.45 27.12 1.21
CA ARG A 25 -11.69 28.04 0.37
C ARG A 25 -10.22 27.64 0.20
N PHE A 26 -9.64 26.96 1.17
CA PHE A 26 -8.25 26.51 1.18
C PHE A 26 -8.11 24.99 1.05
N ARG A 27 -9.13 24.30 0.53
CA ARG A 27 -8.98 22.90 0.13
C ARG A 27 -7.91 22.84 -0.97
N VAL A 28 -6.84 22.10 -0.71
CA VAL A 28 -5.82 21.79 -1.71
C VAL A 28 -6.30 20.53 -2.42
N GLU A 29 -6.69 20.64 -3.69
CA GLU A 29 -6.84 19.47 -4.55
C GLU A 29 -5.45 18.81 -4.68
N GLY A 30 -5.37 17.50 -4.40
CA GLY A 30 -4.12 16.74 -4.47
C GLY A 30 -3.50 16.74 -5.87
N ASP A 31 -2.24 16.32 -5.97
CA ASP A 31 -1.63 16.08 -7.27
C ASP A 31 -2.43 14.98 -8.01
N PRO A 32 -3.04 15.29 -9.17
CA PRO A 32 -3.85 14.33 -9.91
C PRO A 32 -3.04 13.11 -10.37
N ILE A 33 -1.72 13.21 -10.48
CA ILE A 33 -0.85 12.07 -10.82
C ILE A 33 -0.67 11.16 -9.60
N ALA A 34 -0.44 11.73 -8.42
CA ALA A 34 -0.34 10.96 -7.18
C ALA A 34 -1.66 10.21 -6.88
N ASP A 35 -2.81 10.83 -7.15
CA ASP A 35 -4.12 10.17 -7.04
C ASP A 35 -4.23 8.94 -7.96
N GLN A 36 -3.76 9.05 -9.20
CA GLN A 36 -3.79 7.95 -10.17
C GLN A 36 -2.81 6.83 -9.81
N VAL A 37 -1.60 7.18 -9.36
CA VAL A 37 -0.63 6.19 -8.88
C VAL A 37 -1.16 5.46 -7.65
N ASP A 38 -1.74 6.19 -6.69
CA ASP A 38 -2.34 5.59 -5.48
C ASP A 38 -3.45 4.60 -5.84
N ALA A 39 -4.29 4.91 -6.83
CA ALA A 39 -5.32 4.00 -7.32
C ALA A 39 -4.78 2.69 -7.94
N LEU A 40 -3.54 2.68 -8.43
CA LEU A 40 -2.87 1.48 -8.97
C LEU A 40 -2.22 0.61 -7.89
N LEU A 41 -2.01 1.15 -6.68
CA LEU A 41 -1.39 0.43 -5.57
C LEU A 41 -2.39 -0.54 -4.92
N PRO A 42 -1.91 -1.63 -4.29
CA PRO A 42 -2.77 -2.64 -3.67
C PRO A 42 -3.50 -2.17 -2.41
N GLN A 43 -3.34 -0.91 -1.98
CA GLN A 43 -3.98 -0.31 -0.81
C GLN A 43 -3.80 -1.11 0.50
N SER A 44 -2.70 -1.86 0.61
CA SER A 44 -2.43 -2.73 1.76
C SER A 44 -1.79 -2.02 2.95
N GLN A 45 -1.35 -0.76 2.76
CA GLN A 45 -0.71 0.07 3.80
C GLN A 45 0.40 -0.64 4.58
N CYS A 46 1.11 -1.57 3.95
CA CYS A 46 2.03 -2.50 4.61
C CYS A 46 3.43 -1.92 4.92
N GLY A 47 3.78 -0.79 4.31
CA GLY A 47 5.06 -0.10 4.50
C GLY A 47 6.32 -0.84 4.07
N GLN A 48 6.21 -1.97 3.37
CA GLN A 48 7.36 -2.75 2.89
C GLN A 48 8.24 -1.97 1.88
N CYS A 49 7.66 -0.98 1.19
CA CYS A 49 8.38 -0.08 0.29
C CYS A 49 9.18 1.02 1.00
N GLY A 50 9.16 1.08 2.34
CA GLY A 50 9.85 2.11 3.12
C GLY A 50 9.03 3.38 3.38
N TYR A 51 7.82 3.47 2.82
CA TYR A 51 6.88 4.58 3.04
C TYR A 51 5.79 4.19 4.05
N PRO A 52 5.22 5.14 4.81
CA PRO A 52 4.21 4.82 5.84
C PRO A 52 2.85 4.38 5.28
N GLY A 53 2.66 4.37 3.96
CA GLY A 53 1.46 3.88 3.29
C GLY A 53 1.56 4.03 1.76
N CYS A 54 0.51 3.59 1.06
CA CYS A 54 0.38 3.69 -0.39
C CYS A 54 0.37 5.15 -0.86
N ARG A 55 -0.39 6.03 -0.19
CA ARG A 55 -0.49 7.44 -0.58
C ARG A 55 0.86 8.19 -0.56
N PRO A 56 1.64 8.17 0.55
CA PRO A 56 2.96 8.80 0.57
C PRO A 56 3.94 8.21 -0.44
N TYR A 57 3.84 6.91 -0.73
CA TYR A 57 4.62 6.29 -1.80
C TYR A 57 4.21 6.81 -3.17
N ALA A 58 2.90 6.91 -3.44
CA ALA A 58 2.36 7.44 -4.68
C ALA A 58 2.77 8.90 -4.93
N GLU A 59 2.78 9.73 -3.88
CA GLU A 59 3.28 11.11 -3.94
C GLU A 59 4.77 11.16 -4.27
N ALA A 60 5.60 10.32 -3.64
CA ALA A 60 7.03 10.26 -3.92
C ALA A 60 7.34 9.73 -5.32
N VAL A 61 6.53 8.80 -5.84
CA VAL A 61 6.62 8.31 -7.21
C VAL A 61 6.23 9.42 -8.21
N ALA A 62 5.13 10.13 -7.95
CA ALA A 62 4.65 11.24 -8.76
C ALA A 62 5.67 12.40 -8.82
N SER A 63 6.30 12.73 -7.68
CA SER A 63 7.36 13.75 -7.62
C SER A 63 8.70 13.30 -8.19
N GLY A 64 8.87 12.00 -8.46
CA GLY A 64 10.12 11.42 -8.95
C GLY A 64 11.19 11.19 -7.87
N GLU A 65 10.82 11.26 -6.60
CA GLU A 65 11.69 10.95 -5.45
C GLU A 65 11.86 9.44 -5.21
N ALA A 66 10.91 8.63 -5.67
CA ALA A 66 10.90 7.18 -5.47
C ALA A 66 10.89 6.39 -6.79
N GLU A 67 11.50 5.20 -6.76
CA GLU A 67 11.42 4.22 -7.85
C GLU A 67 10.06 3.52 -7.88
N ILE A 68 9.64 3.09 -9.08
CA ILE A 68 8.31 2.52 -9.35
C ILE A 68 8.19 1.03 -8.99
N ASN A 69 9.29 0.37 -8.63
CA ASN A 69 9.38 -1.08 -8.38
C ASN A 69 9.42 -1.46 -6.89
N LEU A 70 9.22 -0.52 -5.97
CA LEU A 70 9.39 -0.76 -4.54
C LEU A 70 8.18 -1.46 -3.88
N CYS A 71 7.03 -1.53 -4.57
CA CYS A 71 5.83 -2.17 -4.05
C CYS A 71 5.88 -3.70 -4.18
N ALA A 72 6.51 -4.39 -3.23
CA ALA A 72 6.58 -5.86 -3.23
C ALA A 72 5.21 -6.57 -3.32
N PRO A 73 4.13 -6.13 -2.63
CA PRO A 73 2.82 -6.78 -2.75
C PRO A 73 2.13 -6.55 -4.10
N GLY A 74 2.37 -5.41 -4.74
CA GLY A 74 1.84 -5.10 -6.08
C GLY A 74 2.62 -5.82 -7.18
N GLY A 75 3.90 -6.08 -6.93
CA GLY A 75 4.79 -6.78 -7.84
C GLY A 75 4.96 -6.07 -9.18
N GLU A 76 5.31 -6.85 -10.19
CA GLU A 76 5.62 -6.35 -11.52
C GLU A 76 4.40 -5.71 -12.21
N GLY A 77 3.20 -6.26 -12.03
CA GLY A 77 1.98 -5.73 -12.66
C GLY A 77 1.68 -4.29 -12.23
N THR A 78 1.82 -3.99 -10.94
CA THR A 78 1.68 -2.62 -10.42
C THR A 78 2.78 -1.70 -10.96
N MET A 79 4.03 -2.18 -11.02
CA MET A 79 5.15 -1.39 -11.54
C MET A 79 4.95 -1.04 -13.02
N LEU A 80 4.53 -1.99 -13.86
CA LEU A 80 4.25 -1.76 -15.28
C LEU A 80 3.09 -0.77 -15.49
N ALA A 81 2.02 -0.89 -14.70
CA ALA A 81 0.90 0.06 -14.78
C ALA A 81 1.32 1.48 -14.40
N ILE A 82 2.18 1.62 -13.37
CA ILE A 82 2.73 2.92 -12.98
C ILE A 82 3.70 3.45 -14.05
N ALA A 83 4.51 2.59 -14.67
CA ALA A 83 5.41 2.94 -15.76
C ALA A 83 4.65 3.53 -16.96
N ASP A 84 3.58 2.85 -17.38
CA ASP A 84 2.69 3.28 -18.47
C ASP A 84 2.02 4.62 -18.14
N LEU A 85 1.47 4.76 -16.93
CA LEU A 85 0.83 6.00 -16.46
C LEU A 85 1.79 7.21 -16.48
N LEU A 86 3.04 7.00 -16.05
CA LEU A 86 4.05 8.07 -15.95
C LEU A 86 4.87 8.25 -17.23
N GLY A 87 4.66 7.41 -18.25
CA GLY A 87 5.50 7.38 -19.45
C GLY A 87 6.97 7.08 -19.16
N ARG A 88 7.26 6.29 -18.11
CA ARG A 88 8.62 5.89 -17.72
C ARG A 88 8.93 4.49 -18.25
N GLU A 89 10.21 4.22 -18.48
CA GLU A 89 10.65 2.86 -18.81
C GLU A 89 10.51 1.95 -17.58
N PRO A 90 10.03 0.71 -17.74
CA PRO A 90 9.99 -0.26 -16.66
C PRO A 90 11.39 -0.50 -16.09
N VAL A 91 11.50 -0.42 -14.76
CA VAL A 91 12.76 -0.69 -14.08
C VAL A 91 12.96 -2.20 -14.03
N GLU A 92 14.12 -2.68 -14.49
CA GLU A 92 14.45 -4.08 -14.35
C GLU A 92 14.52 -4.45 -12.87
N VAL A 93 13.58 -5.30 -12.46
CA VAL A 93 13.66 -6.04 -11.22
C VAL A 93 14.86 -6.97 -11.39
N GLY A 94 15.99 -6.65 -10.75
CA GLY A 94 17.22 -7.46 -10.82
C GLY A 94 17.00 -8.91 -10.41
N GLU A 95 18.06 -9.73 -10.34
CA GLU A 95 18.01 -11.03 -9.65
C GLU A 95 17.73 -10.78 -8.16
N ILE A 96 16.49 -10.45 -7.82
CA ILE A 96 16.00 -10.39 -6.46
C ILE A 96 15.94 -11.85 -6.03
N GLU A 97 16.71 -12.21 -5.00
CA GLU A 97 16.44 -13.43 -4.25
C GLU A 97 14.97 -13.38 -3.87
N GLU A 98 14.14 -14.17 -4.56
CA GLU A 98 12.70 -14.23 -4.33
C GLU A 98 12.52 -14.72 -2.89
N THR A 99 12.41 -13.77 -1.96
CA THR A 99 12.18 -14.12 -0.56
C THR A 99 10.83 -14.83 -0.51
N PRO A 100 10.79 -16.09 -0.05
CA PRO A 100 9.56 -16.85 -0.03
C PRO A 100 8.54 -16.11 0.82
N LYS A 101 7.29 -16.07 0.35
CA LYS A 101 6.18 -15.44 1.08
C LYS A 101 6.22 -15.93 2.53
N SER A 102 6.38 -15.01 3.48
CA SER A 102 6.38 -15.33 4.90
C SER A 102 5.05 -14.93 5.54
N VAL A 103 4.67 -15.66 6.57
CA VAL A 103 3.46 -15.42 7.37
C VAL A 103 3.89 -15.30 8.82
N ALA A 104 3.31 -14.34 9.52
CA ALA A 104 3.55 -14.18 10.94
C ALA A 104 2.84 -15.30 11.72
N VAL A 105 3.48 -15.80 12.78
CA VAL A 105 2.99 -16.84 13.69
C VAL A 105 3.14 -16.32 15.12
N ILE A 106 2.10 -16.50 15.94
CA ILE A 106 2.09 -16.09 17.35
C ILE A 106 2.29 -17.35 18.20
N ASP A 107 3.26 -17.33 19.11
CA ASP A 107 3.44 -18.37 20.11
C ASP A 107 2.31 -18.34 21.14
N GLU A 108 1.54 -19.44 21.21
CA GLU A 108 0.39 -19.54 22.09
C GLU A 108 0.74 -19.56 23.58
N GLN A 109 1.94 -20.02 23.93
CA GLN A 109 2.36 -20.14 25.34
C GLN A 109 2.77 -18.79 25.93
N THR A 110 3.25 -17.89 25.09
CA THR A 110 3.83 -16.60 25.52
C THR A 110 2.85 -15.43 25.34
N CYS A 111 1.84 -15.58 24.47
CA CYS A 111 0.88 -14.51 24.19
C CYS A 111 0.02 -14.15 25.41
N ILE A 112 0.12 -12.89 25.86
CA ILE A 112 -0.64 -12.36 27.00
C ILE A 112 -1.95 -11.64 26.62
N GLY A 113 -2.28 -11.57 25.33
CA GLY A 113 -3.52 -10.93 24.88
C GLY A 113 -3.54 -9.39 25.00
N CYS A 114 -2.41 -8.71 24.76
CA CYS A 114 -2.27 -7.25 24.94
C CYS A 114 -2.87 -6.36 23.83
N THR A 115 -3.36 -6.96 22.74
CA THR A 115 -4.01 -6.32 21.57
C THR A 115 -3.19 -5.28 20.78
N LYS A 116 -1.91 -5.04 21.12
CA LYS A 116 -1.07 -4.08 20.38
C LYS A 116 -0.79 -4.52 18.93
N CYS A 117 -0.57 -5.81 18.72
CA CYS A 117 -0.34 -6.36 17.39
C CYS A 117 -1.54 -6.14 16.45
N LEU A 118 -2.77 -6.20 16.97
CA LEU A 118 -4.00 -5.96 16.22
C LEU A 118 -4.04 -4.54 15.65
N GLN A 119 -3.65 -3.54 16.44
CA GLN A 119 -3.64 -2.13 16.03
C GLN A 119 -2.57 -1.80 14.98
N SER A 120 -1.51 -2.62 14.91
CA SER A 120 -0.40 -2.42 13.97
C SER A 120 -0.53 -3.28 12.71
N CYS A 121 -1.54 -4.15 12.61
CA CYS A 121 -1.77 -4.93 11.41
C CYS A 121 -2.58 -4.11 10.40
N PRO A 122 -2.01 -3.71 9.26
CA PRO A 122 -2.73 -2.84 8.29
C PRO A 122 -3.78 -3.59 7.47
N VAL A 123 -3.75 -4.91 7.46
CA VAL A 123 -4.65 -5.80 6.70
C VAL A 123 -5.59 -6.61 7.59
N ASP A 124 -5.63 -6.30 8.89
CA ASP A 124 -6.49 -6.98 9.88
C ASP A 124 -6.37 -8.52 9.88
N ALA A 125 -5.18 -9.05 9.57
CA ALA A 125 -4.92 -10.49 9.52
C ALA A 125 -4.83 -11.16 10.91
N ILE A 126 -4.90 -10.39 12.01
CA ILE A 126 -4.80 -10.90 13.38
C ILE A 126 -6.19 -10.96 13.99
N VAL A 127 -6.54 -12.08 14.61
CA VAL A 127 -7.81 -12.28 15.32
C VAL A 127 -7.58 -12.53 16.80
N GLY A 128 -8.43 -11.96 17.64
CA GLY A 128 -8.35 -12.15 19.09
C GLY A 128 -9.09 -11.05 19.86
N ALA A 129 -8.98 -11.09 21.18
CA ALA A 129 -9.60 -10.13 22.07
C ALA A 129 -8.67 -9.82 23.24
N ALA A 130 -8.98 -8.76 23.99
CA ALA A 130 -8.23 -8.40 25.18
C ALA A 130 -8.18 -9.58 26.17
N LYS A 131 -6.96 -9.91 26.62
CA LYS A 131 -6.66 -11.04 27.53
C LYS A 131 -7.03 -12.42 26.96
N GLN A 132 -7.19 -12.53 25.64
CA GLN A 132 -7.34 -13.79 24.93
C GLN A 132 -6.14 -14.04 24.02
N LEU A 133 -5.93 -15.30 23.66
CA LEU A 133 -4.94 -15.68 22.68
C LEU A 133 -5.27 -15.02 21.33
N HIS A 134 -4.24 -14.45 20.69
CA HIS A 134 -4.35 -13.94 19.33
C HIS A 134 -3.86 -14.99 18.35
N GLY A 135 -4.52 -15.10 17.20
CA GLY A 135 -4.12 -15.94 16.08
C GLY A 135 -3.96 -15.13 14.80
N ILE A 136 -3.30 -15.72 13.80
CA ILE A 136 -3.08 -15.08 12.50
C ILE A 136 -3.81 -15.86 11.43
N ILE A 137 -4.59 -15.15 10.61
CA ILE A 137 -5.20 -15.70 9.40
C ILE A 137 -4.14 -15.67 8.30
N ALA A 138 -3.55 -16.84 8.03
CA ALA A 138 -2.43 -16.97 7.09
C ALA A 138 -2.75 -16.51 5.65
N SER A 139 -4.01 -16.58 5.22
CA SER A 139 -4.42 -16.12 3.88
C SER A 139 -4.30 -14.61 3.71
N GLU A 140 -4.67 -13.85 4.75
CA GLU A 140 -4.70 -12.38 4.73
C GLU A 140 -3.35 -11.76 5.14
N CYS A 141 -2.47 -12.54 5.78
CA CYS A 141 -1.17 -12.05 6.20
C CYS A 141 -0.26 -11.75 5.00
N THR A 142 0.22 -10.51 4.92
CA THR A 142 1.18 -10.05 3.91
C THR A 142 2.64 -10.28 4.28
N GLY A 143 2.92 -10.72 5.51
CA GLY A 143 4.29 -10.91 5.99
C GLY A 143 5.06 -9.60 6.27
N CYS A 144 4.38 -8.46 6.39
CA CYS A 144 5.03 -7.15 6.58
C CYS A 144 5.84 -6.97 7.87
N GLY A 145 5.62 -7.82 8.88
CA GLY A 145 6.38 -7.77 10.13
C GLY A 145 6.08 -6.60 11.07
N LEU A 146 5.14 -5.70 10.73
CA LEU A 146 4.77 -4.54 11.56
C LEU A 146 4.22 -4.92 12.94
N CYS A 147 3.75 -6.16 13.11
CA CYS A 147 3.24 -6.67 14.39
C CYS A 147 4.33 -7.15 15.35
N LEU A 148 5.59 -7.29 14.92
CA LEU A 148 6.69 -7.76 15.77
C LEU A 148 7.09 -6.67 16.79
N SER A 149 7.39 -5.46 16.32
CA SER A 149 7.89 -4.37 17.18
C SER A 149 6.95 -3.90 18.30
N PRO A 150 5.61 -3.93 18.16
CA PRO A 150 4.70 -3.52 19.23
C PRO A 150 4.46 -4.62 20.29
N CYS A 151 4.88 -5.86 20.04
CA CYS A 151 4.65 -6.97 20.95
C CYS A 151 5.55 -6.85 22.20
N PRO A 152 5.00 -6.65 23.41
CA PRO A 152 5.82 -6.43 24.61
C PRO A 152 6.50 -7.70 25.15
N VAL A 153 6.14 -8.87 24.61
CA VAL A 153 6.66 -10.19 25.01
C VAL A 153 7.34 -10.90 23.84
N ASP A 154 7.51 -10.22 22.71
CA ASP A 154 8.21 -10.71 21.51
C ASP A 154 7.77 -12.11 21.02
N CYS A 155 6.49 -12.46 21.21
CA CYS A 155 5.95 -13.78 20.90
C CYS A 155 5.54 -14.00 19.43
N ILE A 156 5.97 -13.13 18.50
CA ILE A 156 5.57 -13.17 17.08
C ILE A 156 6.79 -13.39 16.20
N HIS A 157 6.72 -14.35 15.29
CA HIS A 157 7.81 -14.71 14.38
C HIS A 157 7.31 -14.82 12.94
N LEU A 158 8.14 -14.45 11.96
CA LEU A 158 7.84 -14.68 10.54
C LEU A 158 8.35 -16.05 10.11
N GLN A 159 7.46 -16.88 9.60
CA GLN A 159 7.79 -18.19 9.06
C GLN A 159 7.61 -18.18 7.54
N PRO A 160 8.61 -18.64 6.76
CA PRO A 160 8.46 -18.78 5.32
C PRO A 160 7.43 -19.86 5.01
N VAL A 161 6.51 -19.57 4.08
CA VAL A 161 5.56 -20.55 3.57
C VAL A 161 6.29 -21.41 2.54
N PRO A 162 6.38 -22.73 2.72
CA PRO A 162 7.04 -23.59 1.76
C PRO A 162 6.31 -23.59 0.42
N GLU A 163 7.06 -23.70 -0.67
CA GLU A 163 6.49 -23.95 -1.97
C GLU A 163 5.94 -25.39 -2.03
N THR A 164 4.73 -25.49 -2.55
CA THR A 164 3.93 -26.69 -2.74
C THR A 164 3.33 -26.61 -4.14
N ILE A 165 2.81 -27.73 -4.64
CA ILE A 165 2.16 -27.76 -5.97
C ILE A 165 1.00 -26.75 -6.07
N ALA A 166 0.37 -26.39 -4.93
CA ALA A 166 -0.77 -25.49 -4.89
C ALA A 166 -0.42 -23.99 -4.94
N ASN A 167 0.77 -23.58 -4.48
CA ASN A 167 1.19 -22.18 -4.43
C ASN A 167 2.37 -21.87 -5.36
N TRP A 168 2.95 -22.88 -6.00
CA TRP A 168 3.99 -22.72 -7.00
C TRP A 168 3.47 -21.94 -8.21
N LYS A 169 4.23 -20.92 -8.62
CA LYS A 169 3.96 -20.12 -9.82
C LYS A 169 4.99 -20.45 -10.88
N TRP A 170 4.54 -20.52 -12.14
CA TRP A 170 5.43 -20.72 -13.26
C TRP A 170 6.40 -19.53 -13.37
N PRO A 171 7.73 -19.75 -13.33
CA PRO A 171 8.69 -18.68 -13.53
C PRO A 171 8.58 -18.20 -14.98
N TYR A 172 8.35 -16.91 -15.20
CA TYR A 172 8.29 -16.37 -16.55
C TYR A 172 9.63 -16.59 -17.27
N PRO A 173 9.62 -17.05 -18.53
CA PRO A 173 10.86 -17.22 -19.29
C PRO A 173 11.46 -15.86 -19.64
N THR A 174 12.56 -15.50 -18.99
CA THR A 174 13.44 -14.39 -19.38
C THR A 174 14.05 -14.75 -20.75
N PRO A 175 13.61 -14.12 -21.86
CA PRO A 175 13.86 -12.70 -22.10
C PRO A 175 12.63 -11.92 -22.63
N LEU A 176 11.39 -12.37 -22.41
CA LEU A 176 10.21 -11.61 -22.86
C LEU A 176 9.96 -10.31 -22.07
N ARG A 177 10.91 -9.87 -21.23
CA ARG A 177 10.90 -8.63 -20.42
C ARG A 177 11.01 -7.34 -21.24
N ARG A 178 10.99 -7.40 -22.58
CA ARG A 178 10.86 -6.20 -23.38
C ARG A 178 9.37 -5.90 -23.49
N PRO A 179 8.86 -4.71 -23.08
CA PRO A 179 7.61 -4.26 -23.67
C PRO A 179 7.79 -4.44 -25.18
N VAL A 180 6.84 -5.09 -25.84
CA VAL A 180 6.84 -5.17 -27.30
C VAL A 180 6.89 -3.71 -27.74
N ALA A 181 8.08 -3.25 -28.17
CA ALA A 181 8.24 -1.92 -28.70
C ALA A 181 7.22 -1.85 -29.81
N LEU A 182 6.25 -0.94 -29.69
CA LEU A 182 5.28 -0.72 -30.75
C LEU A 182 6.12 -0.52 -32.03
N PRO A 183 5.84 -1.28 -33.10
CA PRO A 183 6.61 -1.16 -34.32
C PRO A 183 6.54 0.31 -34.76
N PRO A 184 7.63 0.87 -35.32
CA PRO A 184 7.65 2.27 -35.78
C PRO A 184 6.43 2.52 -36.68
N GLU A 185 5.85 3.72 -36.68
CA GLU A 185 4.60 4.02 -37.42
C GLU A 185 4.62 3.58 -38.89
N SER A 186 5.81 3.55 -39.51
CA SER A 186 6.05 3.03 -40.86
C SER A 186 5.63 1.57 -41.07
N GLU A 187 5.60 0.78 -40.00
CA GLU A 187 5.29 -0.65 -39.97
C GLU A 187 3.86 -0.95 -39.44
N LEU A 188 3.13 0.06 -38.94
CA LEU A 188 1.73 -0.07 -38.56
C LEU A 188 0.84 -0.23 -39.79
N LEU A 189 -0.05 -1.23 -39.76
CA LEU A 189 -1.07 -1.43 -40.79
C LEU A 189 -1.99 -0.19 -40.87
N PRO A 190 -2.56 0.13 -42.05
CA PRO A 190 -3.40 1.31 -42.23
C PRO A 190 -4.55 1.39 -41.22
N GLU A 191 -5.14 0.26 -40.85
CA GLU A 191 -6.22 0.13 -39.85
C GLU A 191 -5.77 0.45 -38.41
N GLN A 192 -4.47 0.37 -38.12
CA GLN A 192 -3.89 0.68 -36.81
C GLN A 192 -3.46 2.14 -36.69
N ARG A 193 -3.50 2.91 -37.78
CA ARG A 193 -3.12 4.34 -37.79
C ARG A 193 -4.28 5.29 -37.48
N GLU A 194 -5.52 4.83 -37.58
CA GLU A 194 -6.70 5.67 -37.28
C GLU A 194 -7.11 5.65 -35.79
N ALA A 195 -6.48 4.78 -34.98
CA ALA A 195 -6.79 4.59 -33.56
C ALA A 195 -5.72 5.18 -32.60
N ALA A 196 -4.69 5.84 -33.13
CA ALA A 196 -3.65 6.56 -32.39
C ALA A 196 -3.84 8.08 -32.54
#